data_AF-A0A2U2B3F6-F1
#
_entry.id   AF-A0A2U2B3F6-F1
#
_cell.length_a   1.000
_cell.length_b   1.000
_cell.length_c   1.000
_cell.angle_alpha   90.00
_cell.angle_beta   90.00
_cell.angle_gamma   90.00
#
_symmetry.space_group_name_H-M   'P 1'
#
loop_
_entity.id
_entity.type
_entity.pdbx_description
1 polymer ?
#
loop_
_entity_poly.entity_id
_entity_poly.type
_entity_poly.pdbx_seq_one_letter_code
_entity_poly.pdbx_strand_id
1 'polypeptide(L)'
;MLKAFILYAKDGNTGRMKNLLIKEWKKDTTRLDILQEVAKVWYFQEEYDSAFYYYEKFVNAREKFGLDIYPQEDVKISIVYRKKGLEAQAAKFFNDYTEYCKKDQSIYKSASMAVKYAYEGENGEAIEQLKIFATQDNYQYWILLFMELDPLIKPLKSHPEFDGIIQKIKDRFWEKHNILEKLLENKGLL
;
A
#
# COMPACT_ATOMS: atom_id res chain seq x y z
N MET A 1 8.46 -12.99 6.32
CA MET A 1 7.77 -11.96 5.51
C MET A 1 7.91 -12.22 4.00
N LEU A 2 9.10 -12.06 3.40
CA LEU A 2 9.32 -12.14 1.94
C LEU A 2 8.73 -13.38 1.24
N LYS A 3 8.88 -14.58 1.82
CA LYS A 3 8.29 -15.81 1.27
C LYS A 3 6.77 -15.72 1.05
N ALA A 4 6.05 -15.03 1.93
CA ALA A 4 4.60 -14.87 1.80
C ALA A 4 4.25 -14.04 0.55
N PHE A 5 5.00 -12.97 0.30
CA PHE A 5 4.84 -12.12 -0.87
C PHE A 5 5.23 -12.83 -2.17
N ILE A 6 6.33 -13.60 -2.18
CA ILE A 6 6.75 -14.38 -3.36
C ILE A 6 5.68 -15.41 -3.74
N LEU A 7 5.11 -16.11 -2.76
CA LEU A 7 4.03 -17.06 -3.03
C LEU A 7 2.80 -16.32 -3.54
N TYR A 8 2.39 -15.23 -2.88
CA TYR A 8 1.29 -14.41 -3.36
C TYR A 8 1.47 -13.95 -4.82
N ALA A 9 2.66 -13.49 -5.19
CA ALA A 9 2.96 -13.08 -6.56
C ALA A 9 2.78 -14.21 -7.59
N LYS A 10 2.96 -15.48 -7.18
CA LYS A 10 2.80 -16.65 -8.05
C LYS A 10 1.35 -17.10 -8.19
N ASP A 11 0.53 -16.90 -7.17
CA ASP A 11 -0.74 -17.61 -7.03
C ASP A 11 -1.95 -16.76 -6.65
N GLY A 12 -1.75 -15.47 -6.34
CA GLY A 12 -2.81 -14.52 -6.00
C GLY A 12 -3.59 -14.85 -4.71
N ASN A 13 -3.15 -15.84 -3.92
CA ASN A 13 -3.94 -16.33 -2.78
C ASN A 13 -3.68 -15.48 -1.52
N THR A 14 -4.52 -14.46 -1.33
CA THR A 14 -4.48 -13.56 -0.17
C THR A 14 -4.67 -14.32 1.16
N GLY A 15 -5.48 -15.38 1.19
CA GLY A 15 -5.69 -16.23 2.37
C GLY A 15 -4.41 -16.95 2.83
N ARG A 16 -3.67 -17.54 1.89
CA ARG A 16 -2.37 -18.16 2.17
C ARG A 16 -1.34 -17.12 2.62
N MET A 17 -1.25 -16.00 1.90
CA MET A 17 -0.33 -14.90 2.26
C MET A 17 -0.58 -14.44 3.71
N LYS A 18 -1.84 -14.17 4.05
CA LYS A 18 -2.28 -13.81 5.41
C LYS A 18 -1.84 -14.83 6.45
N ASN A 19 -2.13 -16.11 6.23
CA ASN A 19 -1.78 -17.17 7.18
C ASN A 19 -0.27 -17.27 7.40
N LEU A 20 0.52 -17.08 6.34
CA LEU A 20 1.99 -17.06 6.44
C LEU A 20 2.49 -15.83 7.21
N LEU A 21 1.92 -14.64 6.98
CA LEU A 21 2.29 -13.42 7.70
C LEU A 21 1.91 -13.50 9.19
N ILE A 22 0.71 -14.00 9.52
CA ILE A 22 0.29 -14.23 10.91
C ILE A 22 1.22 -15.23 11.59
N LYS A 23 1.55 -16.34 10.92
CA LYS A 23 2.49 -17.35 11.45
C LYS A 23 3.87 -16.73 11.70
N GLU A 24 4.33 -15.86 10.83
CA GLU A 24 5.62 -15.19 10.99
C GLU A 24 5.60 -14.18 12.14
N TRP A 25 4.57 -13.34 12.22
CA TRP A 25 4.41 -12.37 13.32
C TRP A 25 4.28 -13.06 14.68
N LYS A 26 3.63 -14.23 14.75
CA LYS A 26 3.54 -15.01 16.01
C LYS A 26 4.88 -15.51 16.54
N LYS A 27 5.95 -15.54 15.73
CA LYS A 27 7.30 -15.87 16.21
C LYS A 27 7.90 -14.75 17.05
N ASP A 28 7.57 -13.51 16.72
CA ASP A 28 8.01 -12.31 17.43
C ASP A 28 6.97 -11.20 17.20
N THR A 29 6.12 -10.99 18.21
CA THR A 29 5.00 -10.05 18.10
C THR A 29 5.42 -8.59 18.17
N THR A 30 6.70 -8.31 18.44
CA THR A 30 7.28 -6.96 18.42
C THR A 30 7.61 -6.47 17.01
N ARG A 31 7.56 -7.37 16.02
CA ARG A 31 7.81 -7.07 14.59
C ARG A 31 6.69 -6.23 13.97
N LEU A 32 6.75 -4.93 14.19
CA LEU A 32 5.79 -3.95 13.66
C LEU A 32 5.75 -3.92 12.13
N ASP A 33 6.87 -4.21 11.48
CA ASP A 33 6.98 -4.34 10.02
C ASP A 33 6.09 -5.46 9.47
N ILE A 34 5.94 -6.57 10.19
CA ILE A 34 5.05 -7.68 9.81
C ILE A 34 3.62 -7.39 10.28
N LEU A 35 3.46 -6.79 11.46
CA LEU A 35 2.15 -6.49 12.03
C LEU A 35 1.30 -5.61 11.10
N GLN A 36 1.89 -4.54 10.55
CA GLN A 36 1.18 -3.69 9.59
C GLN A 36 0.82 -4.44 8.30
N GLU A 37 1.67 -5.35 7.82
CA GLU A 37 1.34 -6.18 6.64
C GLU A 37 0.17 -7.12 6.92
N VAL A 38 0.09 -7.71 8.13
CA VAL A 38 -1.06 -8.54 8.52
C VAL A 38 -2.35 -7.73 8.50
N ALA A 39 -2.33 -6.53 9.10
CA ALA A 39 -3.49 -5.64 9.11
C ALA A 39 -3.91 -5.22 7.69
N LYS A 40 -2.93 -4.89 6.84
CA LYS A 40 -3.15 -4.47 5.45
C LYS A 40 -3.78 -5.56 4.59
N VAL A 41 -3.41 -6.83 4.78
CA VAL A 41 -4.06 -7.93 4.04
C VAL A 41 -5.51 -8.09 4.44
N TRP A 42 -5.85 -7.96 5.73
CA TRP A 42 -7.26 -7.94 6.15
C TRP A 42 -8.02 -6.74 5.58
N TYR A 43 -7.38 -5.57 5.53
CA TYR A 43 -7.94 -4.38 4.90
C TYR A 43 -8.20 -4.58 3.40
N PHE A 44 -7.29 -5.19 2.64
CA PHE A 44 -7.52 -5.54 1.23
C PHE A 44 -8.66 -6.54 1.03
N GLN A 45 -8.93 -7.37 2.04
CA GLN A 45 -10.07 -8.28 2.08
C GLN A 45 -11.36 -7.59 2.58
N GLU A 46 -11.30 -6.30 2.92
CA GLU A 46 -12.39 -5.52 3.53
C GLU A 46 -12.93 -6.10 4.85
N GLU A 47 -12.12 -6.91 5.53
CA GLU A 47 -12.42 -7.49 6.83
C GLU A 47 -12.03 -6.51 7.94
N TYR A 48 -12.77 -5.39 8.01
CA TYR A 48 -12.40 -4.21 8.81
C TYR A 48 -12.27 -4.48 10.31
N ASP A 49 -13.03 -5.43 10.87
CA ASP A 49 -12.90 -5.83 12.28
C ASP A 49 -11.55 -6.49 12.57
N SER A 50 -11.13 -7.39 11.66
CA SER A 50 -9.82 -8.04 11.77
C SER A 50 -8.70 -7.04 11.48
N ALA A 51 -8.85 -6.18 10.47
CA ALA A 51 -7.89 -5.12 10.18
C ALA A 51 -7.71 -4.20 11.39
N PHE A 52 -8.80 -3.79 12.04
CA PHE A 52 -8.78 -2.95 13.23
C PHE A 52 -8.01 -3.62 14.37
N TYR A 53 -8.27 -4.89 14.66
CA TYR A 53 -7.57 -5.62 15.72
C TYR A 53 -6.03 -5.57 15.57
N TYR A 54 -5.50 -5.67 14.35
CA TYR A 54 -4.06 -5.62 14.12
C TYR A 54 -3.53 -4.18 14.01
N TYR A 55 -4.26 -3.26 13.38
CA TYR A 55 -3.86 -1.85 13.31
C TYR A 55 -3.87 -1.17 14.67
N GLU A 56 -4.83 -1.47 15.54
CA GLU A 56 -4.88 -0.92 16.90
C GLU A 56 -3.63 -1.31 17.69
N LYS A 57 -3.16 -2.57 17.58
CA LYS A 57 -1.90 -3.00 18.19
C LYS A 57 -0.69 -2.24 17.63
N PHE A 58 -0.67 -2.02 16.32
CA PHE A 58 0.39 -1.29 15.64
C PHE A 58 0.42 0.18 16.07
N VAL A 59 -0.73 0.85 16.11
CA VAL A 59 -0.91 2.23 16.59
C VAL A 59 -0.46 2.35 18.04
N ASN A 60 -0.97 1.49 18.93
CA ASN A 60 -0.61 1.51 20.35
C ASN A 60 0.90 1.33 20.56
N ALA A 61 1.55 0.50 19.73
CA ALA A 61 3.01 0.35 19.77
C ALA A 61 3.74 1.61 19.29
N ARG A 62 3.30 2.22 18.18
CA ARG A 62 3.86 3.51 17.71
C ARG A 62 3.77 4.59 18.76
N GLU A 63 2.61 4.75 19.39
CA GLU A 63 2.37 5.76 20.43
C GLU A 63 3.20 5.49 21.68
N LYS A 64 3.19 4.25 22.19
CA LYS A 64 3.93 3.87 23.40
C LYS A 64 5.43 4.11 23.28
N PHE A 65 5.99 3.91 22.09
CA PHE A 65 7.43 4.00 21.84
C PHE A 65 7.85 5.26 21.08
N GLY A 66 6.93 6.18 20.78
CA GLY A 66 7.21 7.41 20.05
C GLY A 66 7.76 7.17 18.63
N LEU A 67 7.26 6.15 17.93
CA LEU A 67 7.76 5.74 16.61
C LEU A 67 6.98 6.42 15.48
N ASP A 68 7.69 7.23 14.70
CA ASP A 68 7.18 7.80 13.44
C ASP A 68 7.58 6.92 12.25
N ILE A 69 6.90 5.76 12.13
CA ILE A 69 7.17 4.76 11.10
C ILE A 69 5.91 4.42 10.31
N TYR A 70 6.08 4.13 9.03
CA TYR A 70 5.02 3.79 8.08
C TYR A 70 3.89 4.84 7.96
N PRO A 71 4.18 6.14 7.82
CA PRO A 71 3.15 7.17 7.69
C PRO A 71 2.23 6.97 6.47
N GLN A 72 2.72 6.29 5.43
CA GLN A 72 1.91 5.91 4.27
C GLN A 72 0.77 4.93 4.58
N GLU A 73 0.81 4.25 5.73
CA GLU A 73 -0.27 3.36 6.17
C GLU A 73 -1.40 4.11 6.90
N ASP A 74 -1.18 5.37 7.31
CA ASP A 74 -2.15 6.13 8.12
C ASP A 74 -3.48 6.34 7.39
N VAL A 75 -3.51 6.41 6.05
CA VAL A 75 -4.77 6.48 5.29
C VAL A 75 -5.62 5.20 5.43
N LYS A 76 -4.98 4.03 5.49
CA LYS A 76 -5.68 2.75 5.66
C LYS A 76 -6.17 2.61 7.10
N ILE A 77 -5.33 3.01 8.06
CA ILE A 77 -5.69 3.07 9.49
C ILE A 77 -6.90 4.00 9.67
N SER A 78 -6.89 5.17 9.04
CA SER A 78 -8.00 6.13 9.07
C SER A 78 -9.33 5.48 8.63
N ILE A 79 -9.35 4.78 7.49
CA ILE A 79 -10.57 4.09 7.02
C ILE A 79 -11.02 3.04 8.01
N VAL A 80 -10.10 2.21 8.48
CA VAL A 80 -10.43 1.12 9.39
C VAL A 80 -11.04 1.68 10.68
N TYR A 81 -10.47 2.75 11.24
CA TYR A 81 -10.99 3.42 12.43
C TYR A 81 -12.35 4.07 12.17
N ARG A 82 -12.54 4.72 11.01
CA ARG A 82 -13.84 5.27 10.59
C ARG A 82 -14.91 4.18 10.49
N LYS A 83 -14.58 3.01 9.91
CA LYS A 83 -15.48 1.84 9.85
C LYS A 83 -15.85 1.28 11.23
N LYS A 84 -15.08 1.61 12.28
CA LYS A 84 -15.38 1.29 13.68
C LYS A 84 -16.10 2.41 14.44
N GLY A 85 -16.43 3.53 13.78
CA GLY A 85 -17.09 4.69 14.41
C GLY A 85 -16.14 5.58 15.21
N LEU A 86 -14.81 5.43 15.04
CA LEU A 86 -13.79 6.21 15.73
C LEU A 86 -13.38 7.44 14.89
N GLU A 87 -14.35 8.32 14.64
CA GLU A 87 -14.21 9.44 13.68
C GLU A 87 -13.08 10.41 14.03
N ALA A 88 -12.91 10.76 15.31
CA ALA A 88 -11.88 11.70 15.73
C ALA A 88 -10.46 11.13 15.48
N GLN A 89 -10.24 9.85 15.79
CA GLN A 89 -8.99 9.16 15.53
C GLN A 89 -8.75 8.98 14.03
N ALA A 90 -9.79 8.61 13.28
CA ALA A 90 -9.70 8.48 11.83
C ALA A 90 -9.31 9.80 11.16
N ALA A 91 -9.88 10.93 11.61
CA ALA A 91 -9.53 12.26 11.14
C ALA A 91 -8.07 12.61 11.46
N LYS A 92 -7.58 12.26 12.65
CA LYS A 92 -6.16 12.46 13.01
C LYS A 92 -5.25 11.70 12.04
N PHE A 93 -5.48 10.41 11.82
CA PHE A 93 -4.65 9.61 10.90
C PHE A 93 -4.71 10.13 9.46
N PHE A 94 -5.86 10.60 9.00
CA PHE A 94 -5.97 11.17 7.66
C PHE A 94 -5.20 12.50 7.53
N ASN A 95 -5.20 13.33 8.58
CA ASN A 95 -4.40 14.55 8.63
C ASN A 95 -2.90 14.23 8.61
N ASP A 96 -2.46 13.25 9.42
CA ASP A 96 -1.07 12.79 9.47
C ASP A 96 -0.62 12.28 8.08
N TYR A 97 -1.46 11.49 7.41
CA TYR A 97 -1.24 11.05 6.02
C TYR A 97 -1.16 12.22 5.02
N THR A 98 -2.04 13.20 5.15
CA THR A 98 -2.06 14.39 4.29
C THR A 98 -0.77 15.19 4.43
N GLU A 99 -0.27 15.36 5.65
CA GLU A 99 1.02 16.02 5.91
C GLU A 99 2.20 15.21 5.36
N TYR A 100 2.17 13.88 5.49
CA TYR A 100 3.13 12.99 4.84
C TYR A 100 3.16 13.21 3.32
N CYS A 101 2.01 13.18 2.65
CA CYS A 101 1.93 13.36 1.20
C CYS A 101 2.49 14.72 0.72
N LYS A 102 2.27 15.79 1.50
CA LYS A 102 2.83 17.12 1.19
C LYS A 102 4.35 17.12 1.24
N LYS A 103 4.92 16.49 2.28
CA LYS A 103 6.36 16.45 2.56
C LYS A 103 7.11 15.44 1.69
N ASP A 104 6.45 14.38 1.23
CA ASP A 104 7.08 13.34 0.41
C ASP A 104 7.71 13.94 -0.86
N GLN A 105 8.98 13.62 -1.07
CA GLN A 105 9.78 13.98 -2.25
C GLN A 105 10.18 12.75 -3.06
N SER A 106 9.73 11.56 -2.66
CA SER A 106 10.02 10.32 -3.36
C SER A 106 9.18 10.20 -4.63
N ILE A 107 9.54 9.21 -5.45
CA ILE A 107 8.76 8.79 -6.61
C ILE A 107 7.32 8.35 -6.27
N TYR A 108 7.03 8.08 -4.98
CA TYR A 108 5.72 7.62 -4.52
C TYR A 108 4.76 8.75 -4.14
N LYS A 109 5.20 10.01 -4.21
CA LYS A 109 4.38 11.17 -3.82
C LYS A 109 3.04 11.17 -4.55
N SER A 110 3.07 11.04 -5.88
CA SER A 110 1.84 11.09 -6.69
C SER A 110 0.95 9.86 -6.48
N ALA A 111 1.52 8.66 -6.27
CA ALA A 111 0.71 7.51 -5.87
C ALA A 111 0.00 7.74 -4.52
N SER A 112 0.70 8.31 -3.54
CA SER A 112 0.13 8.61 -2.22
C SER A 112 -0.94 9.71 -2.31
N MET A 113 -0.70 10.75 -3.11
CA MET A 113 -1.70 11.79 -3.39
C MET A 113 -2.93 11.24 -4.10
N ALA A 114 -2.79 10.28 -5.01
CA ALA A 114 -3.93 9.63 -5.65
C ALA A 114 -4.85 8.95 -4.61
N VAL A 115 -4.25 8.24 -3.65
CA VAL A 115 -4.99 7.59 -2.57
C VAL A 115 -5.64 8.63 -1.64
N LYS A 116 -4.97 9.77 -1.37
CA LYS A 116 -5.56 10.90 -0.62
C LYS A 116 -6.84 11.41 -1.30
N TYR A 117 -6.74 11.75 -2.58
CA TYR A 117 -7.87 12.29 -3.33
C TYR A 117 -9.01 11.28 -3.46
N ALA A 118 -8.70 10.00 -3.66
CA ALA A 118 -9.71 8.94 -3.67
C ALA A 118 -10.41 8.78 -2.31
N TYR A 119 -9.69 8.99 -1.19
CA TYR A 119 -10.30 9.02 0.14
C TYR A 119 -11.29 10.18 0.31
N GLU A 120 -11.00 11.35 -0.28
CA GLU A 120 -11.85 12.55 -0.27
C GLU A 120 -13.01 12.48 -1.26
N GLY A 121 -13.02 11.49 -2.16
CA GLY A 121 -14.00 11.36 -3.25
C GLY A 121 -13.66 12.20 -4.49
N GLU A 122 -12.49 12.84 -4.52
CA GLU A 122 -11.96 13.63 -5.62
C GLU A 122 -11.35 12.72 -6.70
N ASN A 123 -12.19 11.91 -7.35
CA ASN A 123 -11.73 10.84 -8.24
C ASN A 123 -10.99 11.37 -9.48
N GLY A 124 -11.32 12.55 -10.01
CA GLY A 124 -10.61 13.13 -11.16
C GLY A 124 -9.17 13.49 -10.82
N GLU A 125 -8.97 14.09 -9.66
CA GLU A 125 -7.71 14.54 -9.10
C GLU A 125 -6.86 13.33 -8.74
N ALA A 126 -7.48 12.26 -8.22
CA ALA A 126 -6.82 10.99 -8.02
C ALA A 126 -6.30 10.40 -9.34
N ILE A 127 -7.08 10.46 -10.42
CA ILE A 127 -6.67 10.00 -11.75
C ILE A 127 -5.49 10.82 -12.29
N GLU A 128 -5.52 12.15 -12.15
CA GLU A 128 -4.40 13.00 -12.55
C GLU A 128 -3.11 12.65 -11.81
N GLN A 129 -3.19 12.35 -10.51
CA GLN A 129 -2.05 11.88 -9.74
C GLN A 129 -1.54 10.51 -10.20
N LEU A 130 -2.43 9.57 -10.55
CA LEU A 130 -2.00 8.30 -11.14
C LEU A 130 -1.32 8.48 -12.50
N LYS A 131 -1.77 9.44 -13.33
CA LYS A 131 -1.08 9.77 -14.59
C LYS A 131 0.35 10.25 -14.34
N ILE A 132 0.56 11.10 -13.33
CA ILE A 132 1.90 11.54 -12.91
C ILE A 132 2.72 10.35 -12.44
N PHE A 133 2.16 9.49 -11.59
CA PHE A 133 2.86 8.30 -11.11
C PHE A 133 3.25 7.33 -12.24
N ALA A 134 2.42 7.19 -13.27
CA ALA A 134 2.71 6.36 -14.45
C ALA A 134 3.91 6.84 -15.30
N THR A 135 4.48 8.01 -14.98
CA THR A 135 5.74 8.51 -15.58
C THR A 135 6.98 8.20 -14.75
N GLN A 136 6.81 7.70 -13.52
CA GLN A 136 7.91 7.36 -12.61
C GLN A 136 8.54 6.01 -12.97
N ASP A 137 9.73 5.76 -12.44
CA ASP A 137 10.51 4.53 -12.64
C ASP A 137 10.99 3.96 -11.31
N ASN A 138 11.50 2.73 -11.32
CA ASN A 138 12.20 2.09 -10.19
C ASN A 138 11.36 1.94 -8.91
N TYR A 139 10.04 1.97 -9.01
CA TYR A 139 9.17 1.64 -7.90
C TYR A 139 9.13 0.14 -7.63
N GLN A 140 8.78 -0.22 -6.40
CA GLN A 140 8.74 -1.60 -5.94
C GLN A 140 7.65 -2.40 -6.64
N TYR A 141 7.93 -3.67 -6.90
CA TYR A 141 6.99 -4.64 -7.49
C TYR A 141 5.66 -4.74 -6.72
N TRP A 142 5.67 -4.42 -5.42
CA TRP A 142 4.48 -4.36 -4.57
C TRP A 142 3.40 -3.41 -5.08
N ILE A 143 3.77 -2.35 -5.81
CA ILE A 143 2.81 -1.47 -6.47
C ILE A 143 1.94 -2.24 -7.46
N LEU A 144 2.57 -3.07 -8.32
CA LEU A 144 1.85 -3.88 -9.31
C LEU A 144 0.95 -4.93 -8.65
N LEU A 145 1.37 -5.48 -7.51
CA LEU A 145 0.63 -6.54 -6.83
C LEU A 145 -0.57 -6.05 -6.02
N PHE A 146 -0.48 -4.85 -5.42
CA PHE A 146 -1.39 -4.44 -4.36
C PHE A 146 -2.18 -3.17 -4.63
N MET A 147 -1.74 -2.30 -5.55
CA MET A 147 -2.42 -1.02 -5.81
C MET A 147 -3.91 -1.21 -6.13
N GLU A 148 -4.23 -2.16 -7.00
CA GLU A 148 -5.62 -2.42 -7.41
C GLU A 148 -6.44 -3.19 -6.37
N LEU A 149 -5.82 -3.70 -5.31
CA LEU A 149 -6.51 -4.34 -4.19
C LEU A 149 -6.96 -3.34 -3.14
N ASP A 150 -6.38 -2.14 -3.13
CA ASP A 150 -6.74 -1.12 -2.15
C ASP A 150 -8.21 -0.71 -2.33
N PRO A 151 -9.07 -0.89 -1.31
CA PRO A 151 -10.44 -0.40 -1.29
C PRO A 151 -10.59 1.07 -1.71
N LEU A 152 -9.61 1.92 -1.42
CA LEU A 152 -9.62 3.33 -1.84
C LEU A 152 -9.46 3.54 -3.34
N ILE A 153 -8.84 2.60 -4.05
CA ILE A 153 -8.65 2.68 -5.50
C ILE A 153 -9.90 2.16 -6.23
N LYS A 154 -10.79 1.41 -5.56
CA LYS A 154 -11.98 0.82 -6.20
C LYS A 154 -12.87 1.83 -6.92
N PRO A 155 -13.18 3.04 -6.37
CA PRO A 155 -14.00 4.03 -7.08
C PRO A 155 -13.35 4.54 -8.37
N LEU A 156 -12.03 4.47 -8.50
CA LEU A 156 -11.32 4.94 -9.69
C LEU A 156 -11.45 3.97 -10.87
N LYS A 157 -11.77 2.69 -10.61
CA LYS A 157 -11.88 1.65 -11.65
C LYS A 157 -12.98 1.92 -12.68
N SER A 158 -13.99 2.73 -12.35
CA SER A 158 -15.02 3.14 -13.30
C SER A 158 -14.60 4.33 -14.18
N HIS A 159 -13.45 4.95 -13.93
CA HIS A 159 -12.97 6.07 -14.73
C HIS A 159 -12.41 5.56 -16.07
N PRO A 160 -12.78 6.16 -17.22
CA PRO A 160 -12.41 5.64 -18.55
C PRO A 160 -10.89 5.55 -18.79
N GLU A 161 -10.10 6.39 -18.11
CA GLU A 161 -8.64 6.39 -18.25
C GLU A 161 -7.93 5.42 -17.29
N PHE A 162 -8.62 4.85 -16.30
CA PHE A 162 -7.98 4.09 -15.22
C PHE A 162 -7.18 2.90 -15.74
N ASP A 163 -7.80 2.03 -16.55
CA ASP A 163 -7.15 0.82 -17.07
C ASP A 163 -5.92 1.15 -17.90
N GLY A 164 -5.98 2.20 -18.73
CA GLY A 164 -4.85 2.66 -19.53
C GLY A 164 -3.68 3.17 -18.67
N ILE A 165 -3.97 3.86 -17.58
CA ILE A 165 -2.95 4.34 -16.63
C ILE A 165 -2.30 3.18 -15.89
N ILE A 166 -3.09 2.23 -15.39
CA ILE A 166 -2.58 1.04 -14.70
C ILE A 166 -1.73 0.19 -15.64
N GLN A 167 -2.16 0.02 -16.89
CA GLN A 167 -1.37 -0.71 -17.88
C GLN A 167 -0.03 -0.01 -18.15
N LYS A 168 -0.02 1.32 -18.28
CA LYS A 168 1.22 2.10 -18.44
C LYS A 168 2.19 1.93 -17.26
N ILE A 169 1.69 1.87 -16.03
CA ILE A 169 2.50 1.55 -14.85
C ILE A 169 3.10 0.14 -15.02
N LYS A 170 2.29 -0.87 -15.32
CA LYS A 170 2.77 -2.26 -15.49
C LYS A 170 3.85 -2.37 -16.58
N ASP A 171 3.60 -1.77 -17.74
CA ASP A 171 4.52 -1.81 -18.89
C ASP A 171 5.87 -1.18 -18.54
N ARG A 172 5.83 -0.01 -17.91
CA ARG A 172 7.04 0.73 -17.53
C ARG A 172 7.88 -0.02 -16.51
N PHE A 173 7.26 -0.69 -15.54
CA PHE A 173 7.99 -1.55 -14.59
C PHE A 173 8.74 -2.66 -15.32
N TRP A 174 8.06 -3.40 -16.21
CA TRP A 174 8.66 -4.53 -16.91
C TRP A 174 9.70 -4.11 -17.94
N GLU A 175 9.51 -2.98 -18.61
CA GLU A 175 10.53 -2.41 -19.50
C GLU A 175 11.84 -2.14 -18.74
N LYS A 176 11.75 -1.48 -17.58
CA LYS A 176 12.93 -1.20 -16.74
C LYS A 176 13.54 -2.46 -16.16
N HIS A 177 12.72 -3.43 -15.76
CA HIS A 177 13.19 -4.73 -15.30
C HIS A 177 14.02 -5.44 -16.37
N ASN A 178 13.53 -5.51 -17.62
CA ASN A 178 14.22 -6.14 -18.73
C ASN A 178 15.52 -5.43 -19.11
N ILE A 179 15.55 -4.09 -19.02
CA ILE A 179 16.79 -3.32 -19.23
C ILE A 179 17.83 -3.65 -18.15
N LEU A 180 17.39 -3.70 -16.88
CA LEU A 180 18.28 -4.02 -15.76
C LEU A 180 18.81 -5.44 -15.84
N GLU A 181 17.96 -6.42 -16.15
CA GLU A 181 18.34 -7.83 -16.33
C GLU A 181 19.47 -7.96 -17.38
N LYS A 182 19.27 -7.42 -18.59
CA LYS A 182 20.29 -7.41 -19.64
C LYS A 182 21.58 -6.73 -19.22
N LEU A 183 21.50 -5.63 -18.45
CA LEU A 183 22.68 -4.94 -17.93
C LEU A 183 23.46 -5.81 -16.93
N LEU A 184 22.75 -6.57 -16.08
CA LEU A 184 23.35 -7.45 -15.10
C LEU A 184 23.96 -8.69 -15.77
N GLU A 185 23.29 -9.30 -16.74
CA GLU A 185 23.84 -10.39 -17.57
C GLU A 185 25.13 -9.97 -18.29
N ASN A 186 25.12 -8.80 -18.94
CA ASN A 186 26.30 -8.24 -19.61
C ASN A 186 27.48 -7.97 -18.66
N LYS A 187 27.19 -7.79 -17.36
CA LYS A 187 28.19 -7.60 -16.31
C LYS A 187 28.58 -8.91 -15.61
N GLY A 188 27.96 -10.03 -15.96
CA GLY A 188 28.16 -11.32 -15.28
C GLY A 188 27.67 -11.33 -13.83
N LEU A 189 26.63 -10.54 -13.52
CA LEU A 189 26.00 -10.46 -12.20
C LEU A 189 24.71 -11.30 -12.09
N LEU A 190 24.26 -11.86 -13.22
CA LEU A 190 23.23 -12.88 -13.41
C LEU A 190 23.80 -13.92 -14.37
#